data_AF-A0A923VAW9-F1
#
_entry.id   AF-A0A923VAW9-F1
#
_cell.length_a   1.000
_cell.length_b   1.000
_cell.length_c   1.000
_cell.angle_alpha   90.00
_cell.angle_beta   90.00
_cell.angle_gamma   90.00
#
_symmetry.space_group_name_H-M   'P 1'
#
loop_
_entity.id
_entity.type
_entity.pdbx_description
1 polymer ?
#
loop_
_entity_poly.entity_id
_entity_poly.type
_entity_poly.pdbx_seq_one_letter_code
_entity_poly.pdbx_strand_id
1 'polypeptide(L)'
;MSHIINFTFLFLANKKNMLKLFLVLFYVSAGLIKFNTDWFSGQALTNPSFFSGYLLVLACTYVVILEMIFSWLLLASNRKIFWFALFQICLFHIFSWHIVGYFYPIIMFALISLFFIQRDLFRFPKDLLNRCFIALFIIAQVIPFAIDKNSSLTNHYRVYSLNMLDAYSVCESRFFIKKTDVTIEYKPNLSQFSVRVHCDPIVLLSLLTKTCQDQASLAGFIDIDVDHQVRRKSDFSNIHQQSFANVCTNKLKIDRLSGGLYQ
;
A
#
# COMPACT_ATOMS: atom_id res chain seq x y z
N MET A 1 12.75 -6.38 -11.20
CA MET A 1 11.64 -7.21 -10.66
C MET A 1 10.69 -7.74 -11.74
N SER A 2 10.30 -6.94 -12.75
CA SER A 2 9.40 -7.38 -13.84
C SER A 2 9.86 -8.67 -14.56
N HIS A 3 11.15 -8.81 -14.86
CA HIS A 3 11.69 -9.99 -15.53
C HIS A 3 11.55 -11.29 -14.71
N ILE A 4 11.71 -11.21 -13.38
CA ILE A 4 11.56 -12.37 -12.49
C ILE A 4 10.08 -12.77 -12.42
N ILE A 5 9.17 -11.81 -12.31
CA ILE A 5 7.72 -12.06 -12.29
C ILE A 5 7.26 -12.71 -13.60
N ASN A 6 7.72 -12.18 -14.74
CA ASN A 6 7.41 -12.74 -16.05
C ASN A 6 7.98 -14.15 -16.22
N PHE A 7 9.22 -14.39 -15.75
CA PHE A 7 9.83 -15.70 -15.78
C PHE A 7 9.04 -16.71 -14.94
N THR A 8 8.70 -16.37 -13.69
CA THR A 8 7.86 -17.19 -12.82
C THR A 8 6.49 -17.47 -13.44
N PHE A 9 5.88 -16.50 -14.12
CA PHE A 9 4.61 -16.67 -14.81
C PHE A 9 4.67 -17.71 -15.94
N LEU A 10 5.84 -17.92 -16.56
CA LEU A 10 5.98 -18.95 -17.60
C LEU A 10 5.72 -20.35 -17.04
N PHE A 11 6.12 -20.62 -15.79
CA PHE A 11 6.01 -21.92 -15.13
C PHE A 11 4.65 -22.18 -14.47
N LEU A 12 3.75 -21.20 -14.40
CA LEU A 12 2.40 -21.42 -13.89
C LEU A 12 1.62 -22.36 -14.81
N ALA A 13 1.26 -23.54 -14.31
CA ALA A 13 0.32 -24.43 -14.98
C ALA A 13 -1.09 -23.83 -14.87
N ASN A 14 -1.94 -24.00 -15.89
CA ASN A 14 -3.31 -23.47 -15.86
C ASN A 14 -3.40 -21.97 -15.50
N LYS A 15 -2.60 -21.15 -16.21
CA LYS A 15 -2.42 -19.70 -16.00
C LYS A 15 -3.76 -18.96 -15.84
N LYS A 16 -4.76 -19.34 -16.64
CA LYS A 16 -6.09 -18.72 -16.62
C LYS A 16 -6.78 -18.85 -15.26
N ASN A 17 -6.88 -20.06 -14.71
CA ASN A 17 -7.52 -20.26 -13.40
C ASN A 17 -6.66 -19.68 -12.28
N MET A 18 -5.33 -19.76 -12.39
CA MET A 18 -4.43 -19.17 -11.40
C MET A 18 -4.58 -17.65 -11.33
N LEU A 19 -4.66 -16.96 -12.47
CA LEU A 19 -4.87 -15.51 -12.50
C LEU A 19 -6.21 -15.11 -11.88
N LYS A 20 -7.29 -15.81 -12.22
CA LYS A 20 -8.62 -15.58 -11.62
C LYS A 20 -8.58 -15.77 -10.09
N LEU A 21 -7.96 -16.86 -9.63
CA LEU A 21 -7.83 -17.14 -8.21
C LEU A 21 -6.97 -16.09 -7.51
N PHE A 22 -5.82 -15.71 -8.06
CA PHE A 22 -4.99 -14.65 -7.48
C PHE A 22 -5.69 -13.31 -7.43
N LEU A 23 -6.53 -12.99 -8.42
CA LEU A 23 -7.33 -11.77 -8.38
C LEU A 23 -8.39 -11.82 -7.25
N VAL A 24 -9.03 -12.96 -7.02
CA VAL A 24 -9.91 -13.15 -5.86
C VAL A 24 -9.12 -13.06 -4.55
N LEU A 25 -7.99 -13.74 -4.45
CA LEU A 25 -7.12 -13.68 -3.26
C LEU A 25 -6.59 -12.27 -3.02
N PHE A 26 -6.34 -11.49 -4.08
CA PHE A 26 -5.99 -10.07 -3.98
C PHE A 26 -7.13 -9.28 -3.31
N TYR A 27 -8.38 -9.45 -3.77
CA TYR A 27 -9.52 -8.82 -3.12
C TYR A 27 -9.67 -9.26 -1.67
N VAL A 28 -9.58 -10.56 -1.38
CA VAL A 28 -9.70 -11.05 -0.01
C VAL A 28 -8.60 -10.48 0.88
N SER A 29 -7.36 -10.46 0.41
CA SER A 29 -6.25 -9.87 1.17
C SER A 29 -6.48 -8.37 1.39
N ALA A 30 -6.97 -7.66 0.37
CA ALA A 30 -7.37 -6.27 0.47
C ALA A 30 -8.53 -6.03 1.46
N GLY A 31 -9.46 -6.97 1.61
CA GLY A 31 -10.53 -6.89 2.60
C GLY A 31 -10.02 -7.15 4.02
N LEU A 32 -9.09 -8.09 4.18
CA LEU A 32 -8.47 -8.41 5.46
C LEU A 32 -7.72 -7.21 6.06
N ILE A 33 -6.93 -6.49 5.26
CA ILE A 33 -6.20 -5.31 5.78
C ILE A 33 -7.14 -4.17 6.21
N LYS A 34 -8.35 -4.13 5.64
CA LYS A 34 -9.40 -3.14 5.96
C LYS A 34 -10.22 -3.54 7.18
N PHE A 35 -9.94 -4.68 7.80
CA PHE A 35 -10.61 -5.10 9.01
C PHE A 35 -10.05 -4.36 10.25
N ASN A 36 -10.22 -3.04 10.26
CA ASN A 36 -9.72 -2.15 11.30
C ASN A 36 -10.67 -0.96 11.52
N THR A 37 -10.56 -0.32 12.68
CA THR A 37 -11.43 0.78 13.09
C THR A 37 -11.30 2.02 12.21
N ASP A 38 -10.10 2.29 11.68
CA ASP A 38 -9.85 3.45 10.83
C ASP A 38 -10.61 3.31 9.50
N TRP A 39 -10.67 2.09 8.96
CA TRP A 39 -11.45 1.80 7.76
C TRP A 39 -12.95 1.87 8.02
N PHE A 40 -13.46 1.19 9.05
CA PHE A 40 -14.90 1.18 9.35
C PHE A 40 -15.45 2.56 9.69
N SER A 41 -14.64 3.43 10.30
CA SER A 41 -15.01 4.83 10.57
C SER A 41 -14.85 5.76 9.36
N GLY A 42 -14.22 5.30 8.27
CA GLY A 42 -13.91 6.10 7.09
C GLY A 42 -12.70 7.02 7.24
N GLN A 43 -11.96 6.95 8.35
CA GLN A 43 -10.75 7.74 8.58
C GLN A 43 -9.57 7.32 7.68
N ALA A 44 -9.58 6.08 7.22
CA ALA A 44 -8.62 5.58 6.25
C ALA A 44 -8.83 6.17 4.83
N LEU A 45 -9.98 6.78 4.52
CA LEU A 45 -10.25 7.30 3.18
C LEU A 45 -9.36 8.50 2.84
N THR A 46 -8.83 8.50 1.62
CA THR A 46 -7.91 9.54 1.15
C THR A 46 -8.58 10.87 0.85
N ASN A 47 -9.78 10.80 0.30
CA ASN A 47 -10.64 11.95 0.03
C ASN A 47 -11.99 11.73 0.72
N PRO A 48 -12.70 12.83 1.07
CA PRO A 48 -14.03 12.72 1.66
C PRO A 48 -14.98 11.98 0.73
N SER A 49 -15.78 11.07 1.31
CA SER A 49 -16.88 10.43 0.60
C SER A 49 -18.10 11.36 0.55
N PHE A 50 -18.98 11.14 -0.41
CA PHE A 50 -20.33 11.73 -0.41
C PHE A 50 -21.19 11.26 0.77
N PHE A 51 -20.86 10.09 1.34
CA PHE A 51 -21.54 9.57 2.54
C PHE A 51 -20.88 10.09 3.81
N SER A 52 -21.70 10.32 4.85
CA SER A 52 -21.25 10.74 6.17
C SER A 52 -21.97 9.95 7.27
N GLY A 53 -21.45 10.02 8.50
CA GLY A 53 -22.05 9.38 9.67
C GLY A 53 -22.26 7.88 9.48
N TYR A 54 -23.44 7.39 9.84
CA TYR A 54 -23.76 5.96 9.80
C TYR A 54 -23.75 5.37 8.38
N LEU A 55 -24.15 6.15 7.36
CA LEU A 55 -24.10 5.71 5.97
C LEU A 55 -22.67 5.44 5.50
N LEU A 56 -21.70 6.25 5.95
CA LEU A 56 -20.29 6.04 5.65
C LEU A 56 -19.78 4.73 6.26
N VAL A 57 -20.15 4.44 7.51
CA VAL A 57 -19.77 3.20 8.20
C VAL A 57 -20.34 1.98 7.48
N LEU A 58 -21.62 2.03 7.08
CA LEU A 58 -22.26 0.98 6.29
C LEU A 58 -21.57 0.79 4.94
N ALA A 59 -21.25 1.87 4.23
CA ALA A 59 -20.55 1.80 2.95
C ALA A 59 -19.15 1.18 3.10
N CYS A 60 -18.37 1.60 4.11
CA CYS A 60 -17.04 1.05 4.38
C CYS A 60 -17.12 -0.44 4.77
N THR A 61 -18.12 -0.82 5.56
CA THR A 61 -18.39 -2.22 5.92
C THR A 61 -18.78 -3.06 4.71
N TYR A 62 -19.63 -2.51 3.85
CA TYR A 62 -20.04 -3.15 2.60
C TYR A 62 -18.84 -3.42 1.68
N VAL A 63 -17.89 -2.49 1.58
CA VAL A 63 -16.66 -2.71 0.81
C VAL A 63 -15.88 -3.91 1.33
N VAL A 64 -15.74 -4.06 2.66
CA VAL A 64 -15.07 -5.23 3.26
C VAL A 64 -15.82 -6.52 2.90
N ILE A 65 -17.15 -6.53 2.99
CA ILE A 65 -17.97 -7.70 2.60
C ILE A 65 -17.79 -8.02 1.10
N LEU A 66 -17.78 -7.01 0.26
CA LEU A 66 -17.62 -7.16 -1.19
C LEU A 66 -16.25 -7.78 -1.51
N GLU A 67 -15.19 -7.30 -0.88
CA GLU A 67 -13.83 -7.80 -1.09
C GLU A 67 -13.60 -9.20 -0.50
N MET A 68 -14.19 -9.50 0.67
CA MET A 68 -14.02 -10.77 1.38
C MET A 68 -14.93 -11.89 0.88
N ILE A 69 -16.15 -11.56 0.46
CA ILE A 69 -17.20 -12.55 0.13
C ILE A 69 -17.56 -12.49 -1.35
N PHE A 70 -17.90 -11.31 -1.89
CA PHE A 70 -18.40 -11.21 -3.27
C PHE A 70 -17.30 -11.51 -4.30
N SER A 71 -16.04 -11.26 -3.97
CA SER A 71 -14.90 -11.66 -4.81
C SER A 71 -14.90 -13.16 -5.12
N TRP A 72 -15.24 -14.03 -4.16
CA TRP A 72 -15.36 -15.48 -4.41
C TRP A 72 -16.47 -15.83 -5.38
N LEU A 73 -17.55 -15.04 -5.39
CA LEU A 73 -18.68 -15.23 -6.28
C LEU A 73 -18.31 -14.98 -7.76
N LEU A 74 -17.18 -14.32 -8.04
CA LEU A 74 -16.62 -14.25 -9.40
C LEU A 74 -16.17 -15.62 -9.94
N LEU A 75 -15.95 -16.61 -9.07
CA LEU A 75 -15.61 -17.98 -9.45
C LEU A 75 -16.83 -18.90 -9.53
N ALA A 76 -18.04 -18.37 -9.26
CA ALA A 76 -19.26 -19.16 -9.26
C ALA A 76 -19.59 -19.70 -10.66
N SER A 77 -20.07 -20.95 -10.71
CA SER A 77 -20.58 -21.56 -11.94
C SER A 77 -21.92 -20.96 -12.38
N ASN A 78 -22.74 -20.54 -11.41
CA ASN A 78 -24.05 -19.96 -11.66
C ASN A 78 -23.92 -18.57 -12.30
N ARG A 79 -24.49 -18.45 -13.51
CA ARG A 79 -24.46 -17.22 -14.32
C ARG A 79 -24.98 -16.01 -13.57
N LYS A 80 -26.11 -16.13 -12.86
CA LYS A 80 -26.76 -15.00 -12.19
C LYS A 80 -25.89 -14.46 -11.05
N ILE A 81 -25.35 -15.36 -10.24
CA ILE A 81 -24.46 -15.03 -9.11
C ILE A 81 -23.19 -14.35 -9.63
N PHE A 82 -22.57 -14.91 -10.67
CA PHE A 82 -21.38 -14.34 -11.30
C PHE A 82 -21.60 -12.90 -11.78
N TRP A 83 -22.67 -12.65 -12.58
CA TRP A 83 -22.92 -11.31 -13.13
C TRP A 83 -23.28 -10.31 -12.04
N PHE A 84 -24.00 -10.74 -11.01
CA PHE A 84 -24.29 -9.91 -9.85
C PHE A 84 -23.00 -9.49 -9.12
N ALA A 85 -22.11 -10.44 -8.84
CA ALA A 85 -20.83 -10.15 -8.18
C ALA A 85 -19.95 -9.23 -9.04
N LEU A 86 -19.85 -9.52 -10.35
CA LEU A 86 -19.10 -8.69 -11.29
C LEU A 86 -19.64 -7.27 -11.35
N PHE A 87 -20.96 -7.11 -11.41
CA PHE A 87 -21.61 -5.80 -11.42
C PHE A 87 -21.29 -5.01 -10.14
N GLN A 88 -21.42 -5.63 -8.97
CA GLN A 88 -21.11 -4.97 -7.69
C GLN A 88 -19.64 -4.55 -7.60
N ILE A 89 -18.71 -5.41 -8.01
CA ILE A 89 -17.28 -5.09 -8.03
C ILE A 89 -16.99 -3.96 -9.02
N CYS A 90 -17.58 -3.95 -10.21
CA CYS A 90 -17.45 -2.85 -11.16
C CYS A 90 -18.00 -1.52 -10.59
N LEU A 91 -19.17 -1.54 -9.97
CA LEU A 91 -19.73 -0.36 -9.31
C LEU A 91 -18.83 0.17 -8.20
N PHE A 92 -18.26 -0.72 -7.39
CA PHE A 92 -17.28 -0.36 -6.37
C PHE A 92 -16.08 0.37 -6.99
N HIS A 93 -15.49 -0.14 -8.08
CA HIS A 93 -14.35 0.53 -8.72
C HIS A 93 -14.72 1.88 -9.34
N ILE A 94 -15.88 2.00 -10.00
CA ILE A 94 -16.41 3.28 -10.49
C ILE A 94 -16.55 4.28 -9.34
N PHE A 95 -17.19 3.86 -8.24
CA PHE A 95 -17.41 4.72 -7.09
C PHE A 95 -16.09 5.10 -6.42
N SER A 96 -15.17 4.14 -6.22
CA SER A 96 -13.92 4.37 -5.49
C SER A 96 -12.99 5.40 -6.15
N TRP A 97 -13.17 5.71 -7.44
CA TRP A 97 -12.33 6.65 -8.19
C TRP A 97 -12.18 8.00 -7.48
N HIS A 98 -13.28 8.62 -7.02
CA HIS A 98 -13.20 9.93 -6.34
C HIS A 98 -12.51 9.86 -4.98
N ILE A 99 -12.47 8.67 -4.36
CA ILE A 99 -11.86 8.45 -3.06
C ILE A 99 -10.36 8.23 -3.24
N VAL A 100 -9.96 7.18 -3.97
CA VAL A 100 -8.56 6.70 -4.05
C VAL A 100 -7.80 7.17 -5.29
N GLY A 101 -8.46 7.89 -6.20
CA GLY A 101 -7.88 8.36 -7.47
C GLY A 101 -8.01 7.36 -8.61
N TYR A 102 -7.48 7.74 -9.78
CA TYR A 102 -7.73 7.03 -11.05
C TYR A 102 -6.94 5.73 -11.23
N PHE A 103 -5.71 5.66 -10.69
CA PHE A 103 -4.75 4.63 -11.06
C PHE A 103 -5.23 3.21 -10.71
N TYR A 104 -5.69 3.01 -9.47
CA TYR A 104 -6.13 1.70 -8.99
C TYR A 104 -7.38 1.19 -9.71
N PRO A 105 -8.49 1.97 -9.82
CA PRO A 105 -9.66 1.52 -10.56
C PRO A 105 -9.36 1.06 -11.98
N ILE A 106 -8.52 1.79 -12.73
CA ILE A 106 -8.19 1.43 -14.11
C ILE A 106 -7.45 0.08 -14.18
N ILE A 107 -6.43 -0.12 -13.33
CA ILE A 107 -5.71 -1.40 -13.28
C ILE A 107 -6.66 -2.53 -12.89
N MET A 108 -7.52 -2.31 -11.90
CA MET A 108 -8.50 -3.32 -11.47
C MET A 108 -9.52 -3.62 -12.57
N PHE A 109 -10.01 -2.63 -13.32
CA PHE A 109 -10.89 -2.87 -14.47
C PHE A 109 -10.22 -3.73 -15.54
N ALA A 110 -8.95 -3.46 -15.86
CA ALA A 110 -8.19 -4.29 -16.79
C ALA A 110 -8.07 -5.74 -16.29
N LEU A 111 -7.80 -5.94 -14.99
CA LEU A 111 -7.71 -7.27 -14.39
C LEU A 111 -9.07 -7.98 -14.31
N ILE A 112 -10.14 -7.28 -13.95
CA ILE A 112 -11.51 -7.82 -13.88
C ILE A 112 -11.99 -8.24 -15.27
N SER A 113 -11.55 -7.57 -16.34
CA SER A 113 -11.92 -7.93 -17.71
C SER A 113 -11.58 -9.40 -18.06
N LEU A 114 -10.63 -10.02 -17.36
CA LEU A 114 -10.32 -11.45 -17.46
C LEU A 114 -11.54 -12.34 -17.17
N PHE A 115 -12.38 -11.94 -16.22
CA PHE A 115 -13.61 -12.65 -15.89
C PHE A 115 -14.69 -12.46 -16.96
N PHE A 116 -14.70 -11.31 -17.63
CA PHE A 116 -15.62 -11.01 -18.71
C PHE A 116 -15.27 -11.77 -20.00
N ILE A 117 -14.00 -11.71 -20.41
CA ILE A 117 -13.52 -12.28 -21.68
C ILE A 117 -13.52 -13.82 -21.63
N GLN A 118 -13.13 -14.41 -20.49
CA GLN A 118 -12.97 -15.85 -20.36
C GLN A 118 -13.85 -16.41 -19.26
N ARG A 119 -15.10 -16.75 -19.60
CA ARG A 119 -16.06 -17.34 -18.66
C ARG A 119 -16.00 -18.87 -18.60
N ASP A 120 -14.80 -19.43 -18.61
CA ASP A 120 -14.61 -20.86 -18.37
C ASP A 120 -14.92 -21.18 -16.91
N LEU A 121 -15.53 -22.37 -16.68
CA LEU A 121 -15.80 -22.87 -15.33
C LEU A 121 -14.49 -22.92 -14.53
N PHE A 122 -14.44 -22.21 -13.42
CA PHE A 122 -13.29 -22.25 -12.55
C PHE A 122 -13.11 -23.66 -11.99
N ARG A 123 -11.88 -24.16 -12.06
CA ARG A 123 -11.48 -25.42 -11.44
C ARG A 123 -10.25 -25.15 -10.59
N PHE A 124 -10.34 -25.50 -9.31
CA PHE A 124 -9.22 -25.38 -8.39
C PHE A 124 -8.00 -26.13 -8.94
N PRO A 125 -6.80 -25.52 -8.89
CA PRO A 125 -5.59 -26.16 -9.35
C PRO A 125 -5.28 -27.40 -8.51
N LYS A 126 -5.10 -28.54 -9.19
CA LYS A 126 -4.71 -29.81 -8.56
C LYS A 126 -3.19 -29.97 -8.47
N ASP A 127 -2.47 -29.28 -9.35
CA ASP A 127 -1.02 -29.34 -9.46
C ASP A 127 -0.32 -28.79 -8.22
N LEU A 128 0.78 -29.44 -7.80
CA LEU A 128 1.53 -29.11 -6.59
C LEU A 128 2.21 -27.73 -6.70
N LEU A 129 2.80 -27.41 -7.86
CA LEU A 129 3.51 -26.15 -8.08
C LEU A 129 2.54 -24.96 -7.93
N ASN A 130 1.34 -25.08 -8.49
CA ASN A 130 0.29 -24.07 -8.32
C ASN A 130 -0.11 -23.86 -6.86
N ARG A 131 -0.20 -24.94 -6.07
CA ARG A 131 -0.49 -24.85 -4.63
C ARG A 131 0.65 -24.18 -3.87
N CYS A 132 1.90 -24.47 -4.22
CA CYS A 132 3.06 -23.77 -3.67
C CYS A 132 3.00 -22.26 -3.94
N PHE A 133 2.61 -21.85 -5.16
CA PHE A 133 2.44 -20.42 -5.47
C PHE A 133 1.31 -19.77 -4.68
N ILE A 134 0.18 -20.46 -4.47
CA ILE A 134 -0.90 -19.97 -3.60
C ILE A 134 -0.42 -19.81 -2.16
N ALA A 135 0.28 -20.80 -1.63
CA ALA A 135 0.84 -20.74 -0.28
C ALA A 135 1.84 -19.60 -0.14
N LEU A 136 2.76 -19.45 -1.12
CA LEU A 136 3.72 -18.35 -1.15
C LEU A 136 3.02 -16.99 -1.19
N PHE A 137 1.98 -16.85 -2.00
CA PHE A 137 1.17 -15.63 -2.05
C PHE A 137 0.58 -15.30 -0.67
N ILE A 138 -0.06 -16.27 -0.01
CA ILE A 138 -0.69 -16.07 1.30
C ILE A 138 0.37 -15.70 2.34
N ILE A 139 1.49 -16.42 2.38
CA ILE A 139 2.61 -16.14 3.28
C ILE A 139 3.11 -14.71 3.07
N ALA A 140 3.29 -14.30 1.81
CA ALA A 140 3.75 -12.95 1.47
C ALA A 140 2.75 -11.86 1.91
N GLN A 141 1.44 -12.14 1.93
CA GLN A 141 0.44 -11.23 2.48
C GLN A 141 0.45 -11.17 4.02
N VAL A 142 0.74 -12.28 4.69
CA VAL A 142 0.70 -12.38 6.15
C VAL A 142 1.98 -11.86 6.81
N ILE A 143 3.15 -12.05 6.18
CA ILE A 143 4.46 -11.69 6.75
C ILE A 143 4.51 -10.27 7.33
N PRO A 144 4.07 -9.20 6.61
CA PRO A 144 4.20 -7.85 7.14
C PRO A 144 3.42 -7.65 8.45
N PHE A 145 2.23 -8.24 8.56
CA PHE A 145 1.40 -8.17 9.76
C PHE A 145 1.94 -9.02 10.92
N ALA A 146 2.63 -10.12 10.60
CA ALA A 146 3.22 -10.99 11.61
C ALA A 146 4.49 -10.39 12.22
N ILE A 147 5.27 -9.64 11.44
CA ILE A 147 6.56 -9.07 11.88
C ILE A 147 6.37 -7.67 12.47
N ASP A 148 5.59 -6.80 11.82
CA ASP A 148 5.41 -5.41 12.24
C ASP A 148 3.91 -5.08 12.38
N LYS A 149 3.46 -4.92 13.62
CA LYS A 149 2.06 -4.56 13.93
C LYS A 149 1.67 -3.21 13.31
N ASN A 150 2.63 -2.34 13.02
CA ASN A 150 2.45 -1.03 12.40
C ASN A 150 2.97 -0.99 10.96
N SER A 151 3.02 -2.14 10.26
CA SER A 151 3.46 -2.23 8.86
C SER A 151 2.74 -1.28 7.91
N SER A 152 1.50 -0.86 8.27
CA SER A 152 0.71 0.13 7.55
C SER A 152 1.32 1.54 7.52
N LEU A 153 2.15 1.86 8.53
CA LEU A 153 2.76 3.17 8.73
C LEU A 153 4.24 3.19 8.37
N THR A 154 4.98 2.18 8.83
CA THR A 154 6.44 2.08 8.65
C THR A 154 6.84 1.71 7.23
N ASN A 155 5.88 1.22 6.43
CA ASN A 155 6.11 0.61 5.11
C ASN A 155 7.09 -0.59 5.16
N HIS A 156 7.36 -1.13 6.36
CA HIS A 156 8.24 -2.28 6.56
C HIS A 156 7.67 -3.55 5.95
N TYR A 157 8.54 -4.31 5.26
CA TYR A 157 8.19 -5.58 4.60
C TYR A 157 7.04 -5.48 3.58
N ARG A 158 6.57 -4.26 3.27
CA ARG A 158 5.46 -3.98 2.36
C ARG A 158 5.80 -4.27 0.90
N VAL A 159 7.08 -4.50 0.59
CA VAL A 159 7.54 -5.02 -0.70
C VAL A 159 7.05 -6.45 -0.96
N TYR A 160 6.78 -7.22 0.10
CA TYR A 160 6.34 -8.61 0.00
C TYR A 160 4.82 -8.74 -0.13
N SER A 161 4.05 -7.83 0.46
CA SER A 161 2.58 -7.86 0.38
C SER A 161 2.03 -6.97 -0.73
N LEU A 162 0.79 -7.26 -1.12
CA LEU A 162 0.02 -6.41 -1.99
C LEU A 162 -0.40 -5.20 -1.19
N ASN A 163 0.27 -4.10 -1.52
CA ASN A 163 0.10 -2.84 -0.84
C ASN A 163 -1.15 -2.13 -1.39
N MET A 164 -2.27 -2.35 -0.68
CA MET A 164 -3.50 -1.58 -0.80
C MET A 164 -3.67 -0.70 0.44
N LEU A 165 -4.53 0.32 0.32
CA LEU A 165 -4.71 1.35 1.32
C LEU A 165 -5.39 0.77 2.57
N ASP A 166 -4.64 0.68 3.66
CA ASP A 166 -5.03 0.12 4.95
C ASP A 166 -5.32 1.20 5.99
N ALA A 167 -4.50 2.25 6.03
CA ALA A 167 -4.68 3.44 6.84
C ALA A 167 -4.19 4.69 6.09
N TYR A 168 -4.74 5.85 6.45
CA TYR A 168 -4.22 7.14 6.00
C TYR A 168 -3.03 7.51 6.87
N SER A 169 -1.81 7.35 6.36
CA SER A 169 -0.59 7.79 7.03
C SER A 169 -0.37 9.28 6.83
N VAL A 170 -0.01 9.96 7.92
CA VAL A 170 0.44 11.35 7.94
C VAL A 170 1.89 11.34 8.40
N CYS A 171 2.76 11.98 7.65
CA CYS A 171 4.15 12.16 8.04
C CYS A 171 4.58 13.61 7.97
N GLU A 172 5.43 13.97 8.92
CA GLU A 172 6.12 15.24 8.97
C GLU A 172 7.62 14.96 8.93
N SER A 173 8.31 15.61 8.00
CA SER A 173 9.78 15.57 7.94
C SER A 173 10.30 16.99 8.15
N ARG A 174 11.31 17.14 8.98
CA ARG A 174 11.97 18.41 9.28
C ARG A 174 13.47 18.22 9.07
N PHE A 175 14.05 19.04 8.19
CA PHE A 175 15.48 19.04 7.93
C PHE A 175 16.07 20.28 8.60
N PHE A 176 17.04 20.06 9.49
CA PHE A 176 17.76 21.12 10.18
C PHE A 176 19.11 21.28 9.48
N ILE A 177 19.19 22.25 8.56
CA ILE A 177 20.39 22.54 7.79
C ILE A 177 21.32 23.37 8.67
N LYS A 178 22.43 22.76 9.09
CA LYS A 178 23.45 23.42 9.90
C LYS A 178 24.39 24.21 9.01
N LYS A 179 24.51 25.50 9.30
CA LYS A 179 25.53 26.39 8.76
C LYS A 179 26.41 26.92 9.89
N THR A 180 27.55 27.52 9.53
CA THR A 180 28.53 28.06 10.50
C THR A 180 27.90 28.94 11.58
N ASP A 181 26.94 29.79 11.20
CA ASP A 181 26.37 30.80 12.10
C ASP A 181 24.90 30.54 12.46
N VAL A 182 24.20 29.65 11.74
CA VAL A 182 22.75 29.47 11.86
C VAL A 182 22.31 28.06 11.51
N THR A 183 21.28 27.57 12.19
CA THR A 183 20.54 26.36 11.79
C THR A 183 19.21 26.77 11.16
N ILE A 184 18.95 26.31 9.95
CA ILE A 184 17.72 26.61 9.21
C ILE A 184 16.82 25.39 9.23
N GLU A 185 15.58 25.55 9.68
CA GLU A 185 14.54 24.52 9.58
C GLU A 185 13.91 24.57 8.18
N TYR A 186 14.01 23.45 7.45
CA TYR A 186 13.38 23.24 6.16
C TYR A 186 12.37 22.10 6.25
N LYS A 187 11.12 22.37 5.84
CA LYS A 187 10.04 21.38 5.78
C LYS A 187 9.77 21.01 4.32
N PRO A 188 10.22 19.84 3.83
CA PRO A 188 9.92 19.40 2.48
C PRO A 188 8.41 19.26 2.28
N ASN A 189 7.91 19.72 1.15
CA ASN A 189 6.51 19.52 0.80
C ASN A 189 6.29 18.09 0.29
N LEU A 190 5.82 17.21 1.17
CA LEU A 190 5.50 15.83 0.85
C LEU A 190 4.10 15.63 0.25
N SER A 191 3.23 16.65 0.33
CA SER A 191 1.84 16.56 -0.16
C SER A 191 1.71 16.44 -1.69
N GLN A 192 2.78 16.74 -2.42
CA GLN A 192 2.85 16.52 -3.87
C GLN A 192 2.89 15.04 -4.26
N PHE A 193 3.27 14.16 -3.33
CA PHE A 193 3.35 12.73 -3.57
C PHE A 193 2.01 12.06 -3.25
N SER A 194 1.70 10.96 -3.92
CA SER A 194 0.51 10.17 -3.59
C SER A 194 0.58 9.69 -2.13
N VAL A 195 -0.58 9.60 -1.46
CA VAL A 195 -0.69 9.20 -0.04
C VAL A 195 0.08 7.90 0.27
N ARG A 196 0.22 7.02 -0.73
CA ARG A 196 0.92 5.75 -0.60
C ARG A 196 2.44 5.87 -0.44
N VAL A 197 3.05 6.88 -1.06
CA VAL A 197 4.53 6.99 -1.13
C VAL A 197 5.07 8.19 -0.36
N HIS A 198 4.20 9.09 0.12
CA HIS A 198 4.65 10.33 0.77
C HIS A 198 5.40 10.11 2.09
N CYS A 199 5.18 8.97 2.74
CA CYS A 199 5.87 8.53 3.97
C CYS A 199 6.79 7.34 3.71
N ASP A 200 7.16 7.09 2.45
CA ASP A 200 8.07 6.01 2.11
C ASP A 200 9.52 6.44 2.47
N PRO A 201 10.25 5.63 3.26
CA PRO A 201 11.66 5.88 3.58
C PRO A 201 12.55 6.10 2.35
N ILE A 202 12.23 5.48 1.21
CA ILE A 202 12.98 5.64 -0.04
C ILE A 202 12.78 7.04 -0.61
N VAL A 203 11.55 7.58 -0.55
CA VAL A 203 11.26 8.95 -1.00
C VAL A 203 11.99 9.94 -0.10
N LEU A 204 11.97 9.73 1.22
CA LEU A 204 12.70 10.54 2.18
C LEU A 204 14.21 10.53 1.90
N LEU A 205 14.80 9.35 1.70
CA LEU A 205 16.23 9.21 1.40
C LEU A 205 16.63 9.90 0.09
N SER A 206 15.78 9.82 -0.94
CA SER A 206 15.99 10.51 -2.21
C SER A 206 15.97 12.03 -2.04
N LEU A 207 14.99 12.56 -1.29
CA LEU A 207 14.90 13.98 -0.95
C LEU A 207 16.10 14.46 -0.14
N LEU A 208 16.54 13.67 0.84
CA LEU A 208 17.74 13.97 1.62
C LEU A 208 19.00 13.99 0.77
N THR A 209 19.19 12.99 -0.09
CA THR A 209 20.35 12.92 -0.99
C THR A 209 20.40 14.14 -1.88
N LYS A 210 19.27 14.52 -2.49
CA LYS A 210 19.17 15.73 -3.31
C LYS A 210 19.46 16.99 -2.49
N THR A 211 18.89 17.11 -1.29
CA THR A 211 19.09 18.29 -0.43
C THR A 211 20.55 18.42 0.01
N CYS A 212 21.21 17.32 0.37
CA CYS A 212 22.65 17.32 0.66
C CYS A 212 23.48 17.77 -0.55
N GLN A 213 23.15 17.31 -1.76
CA GLN A 213 23.84 17.73 -2.99
C GLN A 213 23.64 19.22 -3.26
N ASP A 214 22.42 19.73 -3.13
CA ASP A 214 22.08 21.13 -3.37
C ASP A 214 22.81 22.04 -2.35
N GLN A 215 22.84 21.65 -1.06
CA GLN A 215 23.47 22.45 0.00
C GLN A 215 25.00 22.35 0.02
N ALA A 216 25.60 21.25 -0.42
CA ALA A 216 27.05 21.04 -0.39
C ALA A 216 27.84 22.08 -1.20
N SER A 217 27.20 22.74 -2.16
CA SER A 217 27.79 23.80 -2.98
C SER A 217 27.76 25.19 -2.32
N LEU A 218 27.05 25.37 -1.21
CA LEU A 218 26.85 26.66 -0.55
C LEU A 218 27.91 26.91 0.53
N ALA A 219 28.44 28.13 0.56
CA ALA A 219 29.41 28.53 1.58
C ALA A 219 28.82 28.43 3.00
N GLY A 220 29.63 27.92 3.94
CA GLY A 220 29.25 27.78 5.35
C GLY A 220 28.32 26.60 5.65
N PHE A 221 28.02 25.72 4.69
CA PHE A 221 27.30 24.47 4.96
C PHE A 221 28.15 23.50 5.80
N ILE A 222 27.55 22.92 6.84
CA ILE A 222 28.18 21.91 7.69
C ILE A 222 27.55 20.54 7.42
N ASP A 223 26.27 20.37 7.77
CA ASP A 223 25.55 19.12 7.60
C ASP A 223 24.02 19.34 7.73
N ILE A 224 23.25 18.26 7.66
CA ILE A 224 21.80 18.25 7.87
C ILE A 224 21.48 17.26 8.98
N ASP A 225 20.64 17.67 9.93
CA ASP A 225 19.93 16.74 10.81
C ASP A 225 18.50 16.55 10.31
N VAL A 226 17.93 15.38 10.56
CA VAL A 226 16.60 15.01 10.07
C VAL A 226 15.79 14.53 11.24
N ASP A 227 14.56 15.04 11.36
CA ASP A 227 13.52 14.46 12.20
C ASP A 227 12.35 14.04 11.32
N HIS A 228 11.99 12.77 11.39
CA HIS A 228 10.90 12.17 10.62
C HIS A 228 9.90 11.51 11.56
N GLN A 229 8.65 11.94 11.45
CA GLN A 229 7.55 11.52 12.29
C GLN A 229 6.44 10.93 11.41
N VAL A 230 5.88 9.79 11.82
CA VAL A 230 4.78 9.11 11.14
C VAL A 230 3.69 8.74 12.14
N ARG A 231 2.44 8.97 11.77
CA ARG A 231 1.24 8.59 12.52
C ARG A 231 0.08 8.28 11.58
N ARG A 232 -0.99 7.65 12.08
CA ARG A 232 -2.25 7.62 11.34
C ARG A 232 -2.95 8.96 11.50
N LYS A 233 -3.82 9.29 10.55
CA LYS A 233 -4.71 10.44 10.67
C LYS A 233 -5.59 10.39 11.92
N SER A 234 -5.99 9.19 12.34
CA SER A 234 -6.80 8.93 13.52
C SER A 234 -6.05 9.06 14.84
N ASP A 235 -4.71 9.01 14.83
CA ASP A 235 -3.90 9.05 16.05
C ASP A 235 -3.54 10.49 16.44
N PHE A 236 -3.64 10.77 17.74
CA PHE A 236 -3.26 12.05 18.35
C PHE A 236 -1.76 12.14 18.68
N SER A 237 -1.06 11.01 18.75
CA SER A 237 0.37 10.94 19.04
C SER A 237 1.14 10.31 17.88
N ASN A 238 2.43 10.64 17.80
CA ASN A 238 3.32 10.01 16.85
C ASN A 238 3.57 8.56 17.23
N ILE A 239 3.35 7.65 16.28
CA ILE A 239 3.61 6.21 16.49
C ILE A 239 5.09 5.91 16.25
N HIS A 240 5.70 6.62 15.31
CA HIS A 240 7.09 6.41 14.96
C HIS A 240 7.77 7.75 14.73
N GLN A 241 8.83 8.01 15.48
CA GLN A 241 9.68 9.18 15.32
C GLN A 241 11.13 8.70 15.24
N GLN A 242 11.83 9.16 14.22
CA GLN A 242 13.25 8.89 14.06
C GLN A 242 13.98 10.20 13.78
N SER A 243 15.06 10.40 14.51
CA SER A 243 15.94 11.55 14.31
C SER A 243 17.35 11.06 13.99
N PHE A 244 17.95 11.66 12.97
CA PHE A 244 19.29 11.33 12.51
C PHE A 244 20.13 12.59 12.43
N ALA A 245 21.33 12.53 13.00
CA ALA A 245 22.27 13.65 12.97
C ALA A 245 23.31 13.46 11.86
N ASN A 246 23.72 14.57 11.27
CA ASN A 246 24.82 14.67 10.31
C ASN A 246 24.69 13.70 9.12
N VAL A 247 23.53 13.73 8.46
CA VAL A 247 23.14 12.70 7.48
C VAL A 247 23.87 12.80 6.14
N CYS A 248 24.42 13.97 5.81
CA CYS A 248 25.19 14.16 4.59
C CYS A 248 26.59 13.56 4.73
N THR A 249 27.19 13.65 5.92
CA THR A 249 28.47 13.00 6.24
C THR A 249 28.27 11.51 6.49
N ASN A 250 27.29 11.16 7.34
CA ASN A 250 26.95 9.78 7.67
C ASN A 250 25.79 9.28 6.81
N LYS A 251 26.10 8.84 5.58
CA LYS A 251 25.10 8.35 4.63
C LYS A 251 24.13 7.37 5.30
N LEU A 252 22.87 7.80 5.38
CA LEU A 252 21.77 6.98 5.86
C LEU A 252 21.58 5.75 4.97
N LYS A 253 21.45 4.59 5.60
CA LYS A 253 21.02 3.35 4.94
C LYS A 253 19.52 3.18 5.14
N ILE A 254 18.84 2.61 4.13
CA ILE A 254 17.39 2.36 4.15
C ILE A 254 16.99 1.57 5.41
N ASP A 255 17.78 0.57 5.78
CA ASP A 255 17.51 -0.29 6.95
C ASP A 255 17.42 0.48 8.28
N ARG A 256 18.10 1.64 8.39
CA ARG A 256 18.01 2.50 9.58
C ARG A 256 16.75 3.36 9.59
N LEU A 257 16.34 3.85 8.41
CA LEU A 257 15.14 4.67 8.24
C LEU A 257 13.85 3.86 8.37
N SER A 258 13.93 2.59 8.02
CA SER A 258 12.77 1.74 8.08
C SER A 258 12.44 1.35 9.54
N GLY A 259 13.43 1.36 10.45
CA GLY A 259 13.25 0.98 11.86
C GLY A 259 14.00 -0.30 12.22
N GLY A 260 15.21 -0.46 11.70
CA GLY A 260 16.03 -1.65 11.84
C GLY A 260 16.12 -2.16 13.28
N LEU A 261 15.53 -3.33 13.48
CA LEU A 261 15.91 -4.36 14.45
C LEU A 261 17.38 -4.72 14.25
N TYR A 262 18.29 -3.88 14.72
CA TYR A 262 19.66 -4.22 15.11
C TYR A 262 20.13 -3.16 16.11
N GLN A 263 19.57 -3.24 17.32
CA GLN A 263 20.28 -2.99 18.57
C GLN A 263 20.25 -4.27 19.39
#